data_AF-A0AAE4T2Q4-F1
#
_entry.id   AF-A0AAE4T2Q4-F1
#
_cell.length_a   1.000
_cell.length_b   1.000
_cell.length_c   1.000
_cell.angle_alpha   90.00
_cell.angle_beta   90.00
_cell.angle_gamma   90.00
#
_symmetry.space_group_name_H-M   'P 1'
#
loop_
_entity.id
_entity.type
_entity.pdbx_description
1 polymer ?
#
loop_
_entity_poly.entity_id
_entity_poly.type
_entity_poly.pdbx_seq_one_letter_code
_entity_poly.pdbx_strand_id
1 'polypeptide(L)'
;MKKYIKLYFTKKIWVYSIFILVINSCIKKDDCKIDDTFIKEISEIDMQNKSNVISITPSAAIQLVFVKLNNGNIYATNGLELHNIYVDNYKKEYNTYYSFLKPLLCQESVLKSGQISNERKYPIFQIDENIIKNSFSDLEKKYLEKHKDIFLFYPGDYPLNIRYTILYKLYLSNFHITFDDYSGSFRITKNR
;
A
#
# COMPACT_ATOMS: atom_id res chain seq x y z
N MET A 1 61.46 -4.40 -58.19
CA MET A 1 61.04 -2.98 -58.35
C MET A 1 59.97 -2.70 -57.29
N LYS A 2 60.27 -1.77 -56.37
CA LYS A 2 59.47 -1.10 -55.31
C LYS A 2 58.52 -1.91 -54.38
N LYS A 3 58.85 -1.83 -53.09
CA LYS A 3 58.09 -2.13 -51.86
C LYS A 3 56.93 -1.14 -51.61
N TYR A 4 56.12 -1.50 -50.60
CA TYR A 4 55.35 -0.68 -49.64
C TYR A 4 53.81 -0.72 -49.83
N ILE A 5 52.92 -0.80 -48.83
CA ILE A 5 52.95 -0.95 -47.35
C ILE A 5 51.57 -1.51 -46.95
N LYS A 6 51.54 -2.45 -45.99
CA LYS A 6 50.34 -2.86 -45.23
C LYS A 6 49.92 -1.70 -44.32
N LEU A 7 48.65 -1.28 -44.34
CA LEU A 7 48.06 -0.46 -43.29
C LEU A 7 46.84 -1.18 -42.72
N TYR A 8 47.10 -1.95 -41.67
CA TYR A 8 46.09 -2.32 -40.68
C TYR A 8 45.80 -1.06 -39.84
N PHE A 9 44.54 -0.69 -39.72
CA PHE A 9 44.08 0.17 -38.62
C PHE A 9 42.96 -0.54 -37.87
N THR A 10 43.38 -1.34 -36.89
CA THR A 10 42.60 -1.65 -35.70
C THR A 10 42.63 -0.44 -34.78
N LYS A 11 41.48 0.18 -34.49
CA LYS A 11 41.33 1.03 -33.31
C LYS A 11 39.97 0.79 -32.65
N LYS A 12 40.07 0.21 -31.46
CA LYS A 12 39.06 0.17 -30.40
C LYS A 12 38.35 1.51 -30.28
N ILE A 13 37.02 1.53 -30.41
CA ILE A 13 36.18 2.60 -29.88
C ILE A 13 35.75 2.15 -28.49
N TRP A 14 36.62 2.44 -27.52
CA TRP A 14 36.25 2.61 -26.13
C TRP A 14 36.01 4.11 -25.93
N VAL A 15 35.14 4.46 -24.98
CA VAL A 15 34.76 5.82 -24.55
C VAL A 15 33.52 6.42 -25.24
N TYR A 16 32.37 5.85 -24.91
CA TYR A 16 31.22 6.63 -24.41
C TYR A 16 30.67 5.88 -23.18
N SER A 17 31.50 5.82 -22.15
CA SER A 17 31.00 5.72 -20.78
C SER A 17 30.77 7.14 -20.29
N ILE A 18 29.78 7.32 -19.42
CA ILE A 18 29.46 8.57 -18.69
C ILE A 18 28.48 9.50 -19.43
N PHE A 19 27.19 9.14 -19.47
CA PHE A 19 26.07 10.02 -19.07
C PHE A 19 24.69 9.31 -19.08
N ILE A 20 24.58 8.12 -18.49
CA ILE A 20 23.27 7.57 -18.07
C ILE A 20 23.39 7.22 -16.59
N LEU A 21 23.65 8.26 -15.79
CA LEU A 21 23.71 8.16 -14.33
C LEU A 21 23.27 9.48 -13.69
N VAL A 22 22.26 10.16 -14.26
CA VAL A 22 21.49 11.21 -13.54
C VAL A 22 20.06 11.28 -14.05
N ILE A 23 19.36 10.16 -14.01
CA ILE A 23 17.97 10.19 -13.52
C ILE A 23 17.98 9.41 -12.19
N ASN A 24 18.79 9.82 -11.20
CA ASN A 24 18.31 10.72 -10.14
C ASN A 24 17.16 11.65 -10.58
N SER A 25 16.07 11.05 -11.06
CA SER A 25 14.79 11.57 -10.66
C SER A 25 14.82 11.36 -9.15
N CYS A 26 15.19 12.41 -8.41
CA CYS A 26 14.45 12.78 -7.23
C CYS A 26 12.98 12.89 -7.68
N ILE A 27 12.34 11.73 -7.95
CA ILE A 27 10.98 11.53 -7.53
C ILE A 27 11.12 11.86 -6.07
N LYS A 28 10.69 13.06 -5.68
CA LYS A 28 10.43 13.35 -4.27
C LYS A 28 9.68 12.11 -3.82
N LYS A 29 10.27 11.29 -2.95
CA LYS A 29 9.49 10.27 -2.27
C LYS A 29 8.32 11.07 -1.74
N ASP A 30 7.13 10.83 -2.28
CA ASP A 30 5.94 11.44 -1.73
C ASP A 30 6.00 11.04 -0.27
N ASP A 31 6.16 12.04 0.60
CA ASP A 31 6.30 11.78 2.03
C ASP A 31 5.16 10.85 2.41
N CYS A 32 5.50 9.68 2.95
CA CYS A 32 4.54 8.67 3.27
C CYS A 32 3.43 9.31 4.11
N LYS A 33 2.23 9.41 3.53
CA LYS A 33 1.11 10.08 4.18
C LYS A 33 0.53 9.26 5.33
N ILE A 34 0.86 7.97 5.37
CA ILE A 34 0.44 7.06 6.42
C ILE A 34 1.38 7.23 7.61
N ASP A 35 0.80 7.43 8.78
CA ASP A 35 1.54 7.60 10.04
C ASP A 35 2.44 6.40 10.34
N ASP A 36 3.71 6.66 10.61
CA ASP A 36 4.72 5.65 10.92
C ASP A 36 4.40 4.89 12.22
N THR A 37 3.74 5.57 13.18
CA THR A 37 3.28 4.95 14.43
C THR A 37 2.27 3.85 14.14
N PHE A 38 1.30 4.12 13.27
CA PHE A 38 0.32 3.13 12.85
C PHE A 38 0.97 1.92 12.16
N ILE A 39 1.95 2.15 11.28
CA ILE A 39 2.68 1.06 10.62
C ILE A 39 3.44 0.20 11.64
N LYS A 40 4.04 0.83 12.66
CA LYS A 40 4.70 0.13 13.77
C LYS A 40 3.73 -0.72 14.56
N GLU A 41 2.57 -0.19 14.93
CA GLU A 41 1.53 -0.93 15.66
C GLU A 41 1.05 -2.17 14.89
N ILE A 42 0.84 -2.06 13.57
CA ILE A 42 0.52 -3.24 12.74
C ILE A 42 1.68 -4.25 12.75
N SER A 43 2.93 -3.77 12.71
CA SER A 43 4.10 -4.64 12.64
C SER A 43 4.34 -5.48 13.92
N GLU A 44 3.77 -5.08 15.06
CA GLU A 44 3.89 -5.78 16.34
C GLU A 44 3.19 -7.15 16.38
N ILE A 45 2.33 -7.46 15.40
CA ILE A 45 1.67 -8.77 15.24
C ILE A 45 2.68 -9.92 15.27
N ASP A 46 3.89 -9.71 14.73
CA ASP A 46 4.98 -10.70 14.72
C ASP A 46 5.48 -11.02 16.15
N MET A 47 5.40 -10.06 17.08
CA MET A 47 5.91 -10.22 18.44
C MET A 47 4.96 -10.94 19.39
N GLN A 48 3.64 -10.88 19.15
CA GLN A 48 2.63 -11.43 20.05
C GLN A 48 2.30 -12.91 19.81
N ASN A 49 2.74 -13.50 18.70
CA ASN A 49 2.56 -14.93 18.40
C ASN A 49 3.49 -15.88 19.21
N LYS A 50 4.07 -15.41 20.31
CA LYS A 50 4.91 -16.24 21.21
C LYS A 50 4.06 -17.09 22.16
N SER A 51 3.84 -18.33 21.70
CA SER A 51 3.61 -19.62 22.37
C SER A 51 2.77 -19.79 23.65
N ASN A 52 2.19 -18.79 24.31
CA ASN A 52 1.37 -19.02 25.54
C ASN A 52 0.25 -17.98 25.79
N VAL A 53 -0.09 -17.15 24.80
CA VAL A 53 -1.13 -16.11 24.95
C VAL A 53 -2.42 -16.55 24.26
N ILE A 54 -3.53 -16.57 25.01
CA ILE A 54 -4.89 -16.74 24.49
C ILE A 54 -5.10 -15.64 23.42
N SER A 55 -5.54 -16.01 22.23
CA SER A 55 -5.57 -15.20 20.99
C SER A 55 -6.00 -13.73 21.14
N ILE A 56 -5.10 -12.85 21.58
CA ILE A 56 -5.30 -11.40 21.52
C ILE A 56 -4.75 -10.96 20.17
N THR A 57 -5.65 -10.65 19.24
CA THR A 57 -5.29 -9.99 17.99
C THR A 57 -5.18 -8.49 18.29
N PRO A 58 -4.03 -7.83 18.03
CA PRO A 58 -3.88 -6.39 18.24
C PRO A 58 -5.00 -5.62 17.54
N SER A 59 -5.47 -4.52 18.13
CA SER A 59 -6.48 -3.65 17.51
C SER A 59 -6.02 -3.13 16.13
N ALA A 60 -4.72 -2.86 15.97
CA ALA A 60 -4.12 -2.49 14.68
C ALA A 60 -4.23 -3.61 13.63
N ALA A 61 -4.25 -4.88 14.05
CA ALA A 61 -4.32 -6.03 13.14
C ALA A 61 -5.67 -6.19 12.43
N ILE A 62 -6.73 -5.63 13.00
CA ILE A 62 -8.09 -5.64 12.42
C ILE A 62 -8.42 -4.35 11.65
N GLN A 63 -7.56 -3.33 11.69
CA GLN A 63 -7.78 -2.11 10.92
C GLN A 63 -7.73 -2.40 9.42
N LEU A 64 -8.61 -1.71 8.67
CA LEU A 64 -8.66 -1.82 7.22
C LEU A 64 -7.52 -1.01 6.61
N VAL A 65 -6.65 -1.71 5.87
CA VAL A 65 -5.52 -1.13 5.13
C VAL A 65 -5.65 -1.42 3.65
N PHE A 66 -4.92 -0.64 2.84
CA PHE A 66 -5.03 -0.70 1.38
C PHE A 66 -3.66 -0.79 0.75
N VAL A 67 -3.50 -1.73 -0.18
CA VAL A 67 -2.23 -1.95 -0.88
C VAL A 67 -2.44 -1.97 -2.39
N LYS A 68 -1.52 -1.37 -3.13
CA LYS A 68 -1.51 -1.45 -4.60
C LYS A 68 -1.08 -2.84 -5.03
N LEU A 69 -1.76 -3.37 -6.04
CA LEU A 69 -1.36 -4.59 -6.72
C LEU A 69 -0.59 -4.27 -8.00
N ASN A 70 0.27 -5.20 -8.41
CA ASN A 70 1.05 -5.09 -9.64
C ASN A 70 0.20 -5.03 -10.93
N ASN A 71 -1.08 -5.38 -10.86
CA ASN A 71 -2.04 -5.24 -11.96
C ASN A 71 -2.81 -3.91 -11.96
N GLY A 72 -2.47 -2.98 -11.06
CA GLY A 72 -3.09 -1.66 -10.94
C GLY A 72 -4.35 -1.61 -10.07
N ASN A 73 -4.89 -2.76 -9.64
CA ASN A 73 -5.99 -2.80 -8.68
C ASN A 73 -5.51 -2.48 -7.26
N ILE A 74 -6.46 -2.17 -6.37
CA ILE A 74 -6.20 -2.00 -4.94
C ILE A 74 -6.79 -3.19 -4.18
N TYR A 75 -6.06 -3.68 -3.20
CA TYR A 75 -6.48 -4.72 -2.28
C TYR A 75 -6.78 -4.13 -0.90
N ALA A 76 -8.03 -4.26 -0.45
CA ALA A 76 -8.48 -3.81 0.86
C ALA A 76 -8.42 -4.97 1.85
N THR A 77 -7.58 -4.87 2.88
CA THR A 77 -7.26 -5.99 3.77
C THR A 77 -6.94 -5.52 5.19
N ASN A 78 -6.31 -6.36 6.01
CA ASN A 78 -5.87 -5.98 7.35
C ASN A 78 -4.44 -6.45 7.66
N GLY A 79 -3.94 -6.03 8.82
CA GLY A 79 -2.58 -6.34 9.27
C GLY A 79 -2.30 -7.83 9.42
N LEU A 80 -3.31 -8.63 9.79
CA LEU A 80 -3.13 -10.08 9.94
C LEU A 80 -2.94 -10.78 8.59
N GLU A 81 -3.76 -10.41 7.60
CA GLU A 81 -3.64 -10.98 6.26
C GLU A 81 -2.31 -10.61 5.61
N LEU A 82 -1.88 -9.35 5.74
CA LEU A 82 -0.58 -8.91 5.24
C LEU A 82 0.59 -9.66 5.92
N HIS A 83 0.44 -10.04 7.19
CA HIS A 83 1.45 -10.81 7.91
C HIS A 83 1.55 -12.23 7.33
N ASN A 84 0.42 -12.88 7.06
CA ASN A 84 0.41 -14.20 6.43
C ASN A 84 1.08 -14.16 5.05
N ILE A 85 0.70 -13.18 4.22
CA ILE A 85 1.32 -12.96 2.91
C ILE A 85 2.83 -12.74 3.03
N TYR A 86 3.27 -11.96 4.02
CA TYR A 86 4.68 -11.73 4.30
C TYR A 86 5.42 -13.03 4.64
N VAL A 87 4.90 -13.81 5.58
CA VAL A 87 5.52 -15.08 6.01
C VAL A 87 5.64 -16.05 4.85
N ASP A 88 4.59 -16.18 4.06
CA ASP A 88 4.51 -17.17 2.98
C ASP A 88 5.37 -16.80 1.77
N ASN A 89 5.50 -15.49 1.46
CA ASN A 89 6.03 -15.04 0.19
C ASN A 89 7.26 -14.12 0.26
N TYR A 90 7.42 -13.34 1.33
CA TYR A 90 8.34 -12.20 1.37
C TYR A 90 9.35 -12.23 2.50
N LYS A 91 9.24 -13.16 3.45
CA LYS A 91 10.14 -13.28 4.61
C LYS A 91 11.62 -13.48 4.27
N LYS A 92 11.92 -13.98 3.06
CA LYS A 92 13.30 -14.10 2.56
C LYS A 92 13.84 -12.79 1.97
N GLU A 93 12.95 -11.92 1.49
CA GLU A 93 13.29 -10.65 0.84
C GLU A 93 13.36 -9.49 1.85
N TYR A 94 12.55 -9.56 2.91
CA TYR A 94 12.44 -8.54 3.94
C TYR A 94 12.84 -9.10 5.30
N ASN A 95 13.74 -8.40 5.99
CA ASN A 95 14.28 -8.85 7.28
C ASN A 95 13.25 -8.78 8.43
N THR A 96 12.29 -7.87 8.33
CA THR A 96 11.24 -7.65 9.33
C THR A 96 9.90 -7.37 8.67
N TYR A 97 8.81 -7.69 9.36
CA TYR A 97 7.46 -7.38 8.87
C TYR A 97 7.25 -5.88 8.68
N TYR A 98 7.82 -5.04 9.55
CA TYR A 98 7.83 -3.57 9.37
C TYR A 98 8.52 -3.14 8.06
N SER A 99 9.68 -3.72 7.75
CA SER A 99 10.40 -3.38 6.51
C SER A 99 9.64 -3.79 5.24
N PHE A 100 8.78 -4.80 5.33
CA PHE A 100 7.82 -5.18 4.30
C PHE A 100 6.62 -4.21 4.24
N LEU A 101 6.00 -3.92 5.38
CA LEU A 101 4.80 -3.08 5.45
C LEU A 101 5.03 -1.64 5.02
N LYS A 102 6.11 -1.01 5.47
CA LYS A 102 6.34 0.41 5.26
C LYS A 102 6.24 0.82 3.78
N PRO A 103 7.05 0.29 2.85
CA PRO A 103 6.93 0.67 1.44
C PRO A 103 5.56 0.29 0.85
N LEU A 104 4.94 -0.79 1.32
CA LEU A 104 3.67 -1.28 0.80
C LEU A 104 2.48 -0.37 1.19
N LEU A 105 2.37 -0.04 2.48
CA LEU A 105 1.32 0.83 3.02
C LEU A 105 1.52 2.29 2.59
N CYS A 106 2.78 2.74 2.44
CA CYS A 106 3.12 4.05 1.87
C CYS A 106 2.89 4.12 0.35
N GLN A 107 2.40 3.06 -0.29
CA GLN A 107 2.13 3.01 -1.73
C GLN A 107 3.38 3.18 -2.62
N GLU A 108 4.57 2.92 -2.06
CA GLU A 108 5.88 2.97 -2.74
C GLU A 108 6.22 1.64 -3.43
N SER A 109 5.64 0.53 -2.96
CA SER A 109 5.74 -0.79 -3.58
C SER A 109 4.36 -1.37 -3.88
N VAL A 110 4.34 -2.43 -4.67
CA VAL A 110 3.14 -3.15 -5.05
C VAL A 110 3.22 -4.60 -4.58
N LEU A 111 2.08 -5.16 -4.18
CA LEU A 111 1.94 -6.58 -3.91
C LEU A 111 1.66 -7.34 -5.21
N LYS A 112 2.27 -8.52 -5.39
CA LYS A 112 1.95 -9.36 -6.55
C LYS A 112 0.58 -10.01 -6.34
N SER A 113 -0.36 -9.80 -7.26
CA SER A 113 -1.73 -10.33 -7.14
C SER A 113 -1.76 -11.85 -6.94
N GLY A 114 -0.92 -12.60 -7.65
CA GLY A 114 -0.84 -14.07 -7.54
C GLY A 114 -0.33 -14.62 -6.20
N GLN A 115 0.05 -13.75 -5.24
CA GLN A 115 0.47 -14.14 -3.90
C GLN A 115 -0.60 -13.89 -2.84
N ILE A 116 -1.79 -13.42 -3.25
CA ILE A 116 -2.95 -13.27 -2.38
C ILE A 116 -3.65 -14.61 -2.29
N SER A 117 -3.55 -15.27 -1.14
CA SER A 117 -4.17 -16.58 -0.91
C SER A 117 -5.68 -16.49 -0.69
N ASN A 118 -6.18 -15.34 -0.22
CA ASN A 118 -7.58 -15.14 0.19
C ASN A 118 -8.33 -14.09 -0.64
N GLU A 119 -8.23 -14.11 -1.97
CA GLU A 119 -8.89 -13.13 -2.86
C GLU A 119 -10.42 -13.05 -2.65
N ARG A 120 -11.05 -14.12 -2.14
CA ARG A 120 -12.50 -14.14 -1.88
C ARG A 120 -12.92 -13.46 -0.58
N LYS A 121 -12.00 -13.33 0.38
CA LYS A 121 -12.29 -12.77 1.72
C LYS A 121 -12.23 -11.25 1.72
N TYR A 122 -11.37 -10.70 0.89
CA TYR A 122 -11.00 -9.29 0.91
C TYR A 122 -11.23 -8.66 -0.47
N PRO A 123 -11.81 -7.47 -0.54
CA PRO A 123 -12.09 -6.79 -1.80
C PRO A 123 -10.81 -6.46 -2.59
N ILE A 124 -10.83 -6.81 -3.87
CA ILE A 124 -9.94 -6.26 -4.89
C ILE A 124 -10.78 -5.38 -5.80
N PHE A 125 -10.39 -4.13 -5.98
CA PHE A 125 -11.20 -3.15 -6.69
C PHE A 125 -10.37 -2.22 -7.57
N GLN A 126 -11.06 -1.60 -8.53
CA GLN A 126 -10.49 -0.54 -9.36
C GLN A 126 -10.90 0.81 -8.80
N ILE A 127 -9.96 1.77 -8.84
CA ILE A 127 -10.20 3.12 -8.37
C ILE A 127 -11.26 3.79 -9.26
N ASP A 128 -12.25 4.41 -8.61
CA ASP A 128 -13.16 5.34 -9.27
C ASP A 128 -12.50 6.73 -9.34
N GLU A 129 -12.08 7.11 -10.54
CA GLU A 129 -11.38 8.37 -10.81
C GLU A 129 -12.19 9.61 -10.46
N ASN A 130 -13.53 9.54 -10.47
CA ASN A 130 -14.35 10.68 -10.07
C ASN A 130 -14.31 10.88 -8.56
N ILE A 131 -14.31 9.79 -7.79
CA ILE A 131 -14.24 9.84 -6.33
C ILE A 131 -12.85 10.26 -5.87
N ILE A 132 -11.79 9.71 -6.46
CA ILE A 132 -10.42 10.00 -6.03
C ILE A 132 -10.09 11.50 -6.16
N LYS A 133 -10.64 12.17 -7.19
CA LYS A 133 -10.40 13.59 -7.48
C LYS A 133 -11.19 14.58 -6.62
N ASN A 134 -12.26 14.15 -5.94
CA ASN A 134 -13.06 15.05 -5.09
C ASN A 134 -12.21 15.73 -3.99
N SER A 135 -12.68 16.81 -3.37
CA SER A 135 -12.06 17.25 -2.12
C SER A 135 -12.47 16.34 -0.95
N PHE A 136 -11.77 16.40 0.18
CA PHE A 136 -12.26 15.75 1.41
C PHE A 136 -13.61 16.33 1.85
N SER A 137 -13.82 17.65 1.71
CA SER A 137 -15.09 18.29 2.08
C SER A 137 -16.27 17.76 1.25
N ASP A 138 -16.06 17.48 -0.03
CA ASP A 138 -17.10 16.90 -0.89
C ASP A 138 -17.40 15.46 -0.51
N LEU A 139 -16.37 14.68 -0.14
CA LEU A 139 -16.58 13.33 0.37
C LEU A 139 -17.34 13.33 1.69
N GLU A 140 -16.93 14.20 2.62
CA GLU A 140 -17.56 14.35 3.94
C GLU A 140 -19.06 14.64 3.77
N LYS A 141 -19.40 15.68 3.01
CA LYS A 141 -20.80 16.08 2.80
C LYS A 141 -21.66 15.02 2.10
N LYS A 142 -21.06 14.25 1.18
CA LYS A 142 -21.81 13.34 0.32
C LYS A 142 -21.95 11.93 0.90
N TYR A 143 -20.92 11.44 1.58
CA TYR A 143 -20.82 10.03 1.96
C TYR A 143 -20.71 9.81 3.46
N LEU A 144 -20.26 10.79 4.25
CA LEU A 144 -19.92 10.57 5.64
C LEU A 144 -20.95 11.23 6.57
N GLU A 145 -21.31 10.52 7.63
CA GLU A 145 -22.06 11.07 8.75
C GLU A 145 -21.09 11.42 9.89
N LYS A 146 -21.05 12.69 10.29
CA LYS A 146 -20.12 13.17 11.32
C LYS A 146 -20.73 13.05 12.71
N HIS A 147 -20.05 12.36 13.61
CA HIS A 147 -20.43 12.20 15.01
C HIS A 147 -19.25 12.59 15.93
N LYS A 148 -19.24 13.84 16.41
CA LYS A 148 -18.12 14.37 17.22
C LYS A 148 -16.77 14.22 16.48
N ASP A 149 -15.90 13.35 16.99
CA ASP A 149 -14.55 13.10 16.50
C ASP A 149 -14.46 11.91 15.54
N ILE A 150 -15.60 11.27 15.21
CA ILE A 150 -15.66 10.14 14.30
C ILE A 150 -16.52 10.46 13.08
N PHE A 151 -16.20 9.83 11.95
CA PHE A 151 -17.08 9.75 10.80
C PHE A 151 -17.60 8.32 10.67
N LEU A 152 -18.85 8.18 10.25
CA LEU A 152 -19.45 6.91 9.88
C LEU A 152 -19.71 6.91 8.38
N PHE A 153 -19.32 5.83 7.70
CA PHE A 153 -19.68 5.58 6.32
C PHE A 153 -20.56 4.34 6.24
N TYR A 154 -21.81 4.54 5.83
CA TYR A 154 -22.74 3.46 5.57
C TYR A 154 -22.64 3.05 4.10
N PRO A 155 -22.10 1.85 3.79
CA PRO A 155 -21.83 1.46 2.42
C PRO A 155 -23.10 1.28 1.58
N GLY A 156 -24.25 0.96 2.21
CA GLY A 156 -25.53 0.74 1.53
C GLY A 156 -25.40 -0.11 0.26
N ASP A 157 -26.12 0.30 -0.78
CA ASP A 157 -26.09 -0.35 -2.10
C ASP A 157 -25.05 0.24 -3.06
N TYR A 158 -24.10 1.05 -2.56
CA TYR A 158 -23.07 1.61 -3.43
C TYR A 158 -22.28 0.48 -4.14
N PRO A 159 -21.88 0.65 -5.41
CA PRO A 159 -20.98 -0.30 -6.08
C PRO A 159 -19.68 -0.52 -5.32
N LEU A 160 -19.08 -1.71 -5.46
CA LEU A 160 -17.82 -2.08 -4.77
C LEU A 160 -16.71 -1.04 -4.99
N ASN A 161 -16.45 -0.68 -6.25
CA ASN A 161 -15.42 0.30 -6.61
C ASN A 161 -15.69 1.67 -5.97
N ILE A 162 -16.95 2.10 -5.89
CA ILE A 162 -17.33 3.35 -5.24
C ILE A 162 -17.04 3.29 -3.73
N ARG A 163 -17.55 2.25 -3.06
CA ARG A 163 -17.37 2.05 -1.61
C ARG A 163 -15.90 2.08 -1.22
N TYR A 164 -15.09 1.24 -1.86
CA TYR A 164 -13.70 1.08 -1.47
C TYR A 164 -12.79 2.20 -1.98
N THR A 165 -13.17 2.92 -3.04
CA THR A 165 -12.43 4.15 -3.42
C THR A 165 -12.62 5.27 -2.40
N ILE A 166 -13.83 5.42 -1.82
CA ILE A 166 -14.07 6.38 -0.73
C ILE A 166 -13.16 6.06 0.46
N LEU A 167 -13.18 4.80 0.91
CA LEU A 167 -12.36 4.35 2.04
C LEU A 167 -10.86 4.48 1.75
N TYR A 168 -10.41 4.09 0.56
CA TYR A 168 -9.02 4.22 0.15
C TYR A 168 -8.53 5.66 0.17
N LYS A 169 -9.36 6.61 -0.28
CA LYS A 169 -9.02 8.02 -0.25
C LYS A 169 -8.89 8.57 1.18
N LEU A 170 -9.76 8.15 2.08
CA LEU A 170 -9.67 8.48 3.50
C LEU A 170 -8.39 7.89 4.10
N TYR A 171 -8.08 6.64 3.78
CA TYR A 171 -6.82 6.01 4.18
C TYR A 171 -5.59 6.80 3.72
N LEU A 172 -5.52 7.19 2.43
CA LEU A 172 -4.44 8.05 1.90
C LEU A 172 -4.38 9.44 2.53
N SER A 173 -5.45 9.86 3.21
CA SER A 173 -5.54 11.11 3.98
C SER A 173 -5.26 10.90 5.46
N ASN A 174 -4.64 9.77 5.83
CA ASN A 174 -4.23 9.38 7.17
C ASN A 174 -5.40 9.20 8.16
N PHE A 175 -6.52 8.67 7.68
CA PHE A 175 -7.61 8.20 8.54
C PHE A 175 -7.47 6.70 8.82
N HIS A 176 -7.78 6.32 10.05
CA HIS A 176 -7.93 4.94 10.48
C HIS A 176 -9.36 4.47 10.24
N ILE A 177 -9.52 3.24 9.77
CA ILE A 177 -10.79 2.70 9.31
C ILE A 177 -11.00 1.33 9.93
N THR A 178 -12.14 1.14 10.58
CA THR A 178 -12.60 -0.16 11.06
C THR A 178 -14.02 -0.42 10.57
N PHE A 179 -14.38 -1.68 10.40
CA PHE A 179 -15.76 -2.07 10.11
C PHE A 179 -16.46 -2.48 11.40
N ASP A 180 -17.62 -1.91 11.65
CA ASP A 180 -18.53 -2.29 12.73
C ASP A 180 -19.63 -3.16 12.14
N ASP A 181 -19.58 -4.44 12.45
CA ASP A 181 -20.50 -5.47 11.97
C ASP A 181 -21.90 -5.37 12.60
N TYR A 182 -22.02 -4.78 13.79
CA TYR A 182 -23.31 -4.53 14.43
C TYR A 182 -24.10 -3.42 13.75
N SER A 183 -23.43 -2.31 13.40
CA SER A 183 -24.07 -1.19 12.70
C SER A 183 -24.03 -1.30 11.18
N GLY A 184 -23.24 -2.24 10.63
CA GLY A 184 -23.01 -2.38 9.20
C GLY A 184 -22.32 -1.17 8.59
N SER A 185 -21.49 -0.47 9.36
CA SER A 185 -20.86 0.80 8.97
C SER A 185 -19.35 0.77 9.12
N PHE A 186 -18.66 1.60 8.33
CA PHE A 186 -17.24 1.86 8.54
C PHE A 186 -17.08 3.05 9.49
N ARG A 187 -16.38 2.81 10.60
CA ARG A 187 -15.96 3.84 11.54
C ARG A 187 -14.62 4.40 11.10
N ILE A 188 -14.56 5.72 10.96
CA ILE A 188 -13.42 6.46 10.43
C ILE A 188 -12.96 7.47 11.49
N THR A 189 -11.71 7.37 11.90
CA THR A 189 -11.09 8.25 12.91
C THR A 189 -9.83 8.89 12.35
N LYS A 190 -9.60 10.16 12.68
CA LYS A 190 -8.37 10.86 12.31
C LYS A 190 -7.29 10.60 13.34
N ASN A 191 -6.03 10.45 12.92
CA ASN A 191 -4.91 10.51 13.86
C ASN A 191 -4.85 11.90 14.51
N ARG A 192 -4.69 11.91 15.83
CA ARG A 192 -4.44 13.14 16.60
C ARG A 192 -2.98 13.54 16.46
#